data_AF-A0A939DGI6-F1
#
_entry.id   AF-A0A939DGI6-F1
#
_cell.length_a   1.000
_cell.length_b   1.000
_cell.length_c   1.000
_cell.angle_alpha   90.00
_cell.angle_beta   90.00
_cell.angle_gamma   90.00
#
_symmetry.space_group_name_H-M   'P 1'
#
loop_
_entity.id
_entity.type
_entity.pdbx_description
1 polymer ?
#
loop_
_entity_poly.entity_id
_entity_poly.type
_entity_poly.pdbx_seq_one_letter_code
_entity_poly.pdbx_strand_id
1 'polypeptide(L)'
;MSVKNTAKDRDHNGRIRRKYTHRHKWGVRYDKTPGWWVKALMTRPQRREETRLCRLLERRSIDGDEVILPLKNHKPHVYYW
;
A
#
# COMPACT_ATOMS: atom_id res chain seq x y z
N MET A 1 -13.95 5.81 -20.41
CA MET A 1 -14.85 5.15 -19.43
C MET A 1 -14.28 3.78 -19.08
N SER A 2 -14.14 3.45 -17.79
CA SER A 2 -13.71 2.11 -17.36
C SER A 2 -14.81 1.10 -17.71
N VAL A 3 -14.49 0.12 -18.54
CA VAL A 3 -15.38 -1.02 -18.91
C VAL A 3 -15.74 -1.88 -17.70
N LYS A 4 -15.00 -1.72 -16.59
CA LYS A 4 -15.20 -2.45 -15.34
C LYS A 4 -15.92 -1.51 -14.36
N ASN A 5 -17.04 -1.96 -13.81
CA ASN A 5 -17.89 -1.31 -12.78
C ASN A 5 -19.13 -0.57 -13.33
N THR A 6 -20.02 -1.31 -14.00
CA THR A 6 -21.29 -0.80 -14.52
C THR A 6 -22.36 -0.71 -13.43
N ALA A 7 -23.43 0.07 -13.65
CA ALA A 7 -24.54 0.17 -12.69
C ALA A 7 -25.18 -1.18 -12.36
N LYS A 8 -25.18 -2.14 -13.31
CA LYS A 8 -25.66 -3.52 -13.10
C LYS A 8 -24.84 -4.29 -12.05
N ASP A 9 -23.59 -3.89 -11.85
CA ASP A 9 -22.69 -4.54 -10.90
C ASP A 9 -22.91 -4.06 -9.47
N ARG A 10 -23.82 -3.11 -9.23
CA ARG A 10 -24.11 -2.50 -7.93
C ARG A 10 -25.33 -3.11 -7.24
N ASP A 11 -25.37 -3.03 -5.91
CA ASP A 11 -26.52 -3.37 -5.07
C ASP A 11 -27.47 -2.17 -4.93
N HIS A 12 -28.56 -2.35 -4.19
CA HIS A 12 -29.55 -1.31 -3.93
C HIS A 12 -28.98 -0.11 -3.17
N ASN A 13 -27.82 -0.27 -2.51
CA ASN A 13 -27.09 0.78 -1.80
C ASN A 13 -25.97 1.40 -2.67
N GLY A 14 -25.90 1.06 -3.97
CA GLY A 14 -24.87 1.55 -4.89
C GLY A 14 -23.48 0.93 -4.69
N ARG A 15 -23.33 -0.06 -3.80
CA ARG A 15 -22.06 -0.76 -3.58
C ARG A 15 -21.89 -1.88 -4.60
N ILE A 16 -20.65 -2.16 -5.01
CA ILE A 16 -20.38 -3.24 -5.97
C ILE A 16 -20.72 -4.59 -5.33
N ARG A 17 -21.57 -5.39 -6.00
CA ARG A 17 -21.98 -6.71 -5.52
C ARG A 17 -20.74 -7.58 -5.28
N ARG A 18 -20.78 -8.36 -4.19
CA ARG A 18 -19.63 -9.16 -3.75
C ARG A 18 -19.10 -10.11 -4.82
N LYS A 19 -19.99 -10.66 -5.67
CA LYS A 19 -19.62 -11.55 -6.79
C LYS A 19 -18.68 -10.90 -7.83
N TYR A 20 -18.76 -9.58 -8.02
CA TYR A 20 -17.90 -8.84 -8.95
C TYR A 20 -16.64 -8.27 -8.28
N THR A 21 -16.61 -8.18 -6.95
CA THR A 21 -15.41 -7.80 -6.18
C THR A 21 -14.61 -9.00 -5.71
N HIS A 22 -15.17 -10.22 -5.77
CA HIS A 22 -14.52 -11.45 -5.36
C HIS A 22 -13.44 -11.88 -6.38
N ARG A 23 -12.37 -11.08 -6.47
CA ARG A 23 -11.08 -11.57 -6.96
C ARG A 23 -10.72 -12.77 -6.10
N HIS A 24 -10.72 -13.96 -6.70
CA HIS A 24 -10.21 -15.23 -6.15
C HIS A 24 -9.40 -15.03 -4.87
N LYS A 25 -10.07 -15.11 -3.71
CA LYS A 25 -9.41 -14.97 -2.39
C LYS A 25 -8.39 -16.07 -2.14
N TRP A 26 -8.48 -17.16 -2.91
CA TRP A 26 -7.73 -18.41 -2.76
C TRP A 26 -6.71 -18.66 -3.87
N GLY A 27 -6.70 -17.82 -4.91
CA GLY A 27 -5.68 -17.92 -5.96
C GLY A 27 -4.41 -17.24 -5.49
N VAL A 28 -3.33 -18.00 -5.30
CA VAL A 28 -1.99 -17.44 -5.16
C VAL A 28 -1.76 -16.54 -6.37
N ARG A 29 -1.68 -15.24 -6.11
CA ARG A 29 -1.41 -14.24 -7.15
C ARG A 29 0.07 -14.26 -7.44
N TYR A 30 0.49 -15.12 -8.36
CA TYR A 30 1.88 -15.23 -8.83
C TYR A 30 2.38 -13.94 -9.48
N ASP A 31 1.46 -13.07 -9.93
CA ASP A 31 1.74 -11.73 -10.45
C ASP A 31 2.09 -10.71 -9.37
N LYS A 32 1.97 -11.07 -8.08
CA LYS A 32 2.16 -10.15 -6.96
C LYS A 32 3.25 -10.62 -6.02
N THR A 33 4.05 -9.67 -5.58
CA THR A 33 5.00 -9.88 -4.49
C THR A 33 4.24 -10.34 -3.23
N PRO A 34 4.67 -11.43 -2.58
CA PRO A 34 4.03 -11.94 -1.37
C PRO A 34 3.93 -10.86 -0.29
N GLY A 35 2.78 -10.82 0.41
CA GLY A 35 2.51 -9.80 1.40
C GLY A 35 3.50 -9.79 2.58
N TRP A 36 4.05 -10.94 2.95
CA TRP A 36 5.09 -11.05 3.99
C TRP A 36 6.40 -10.42 3.52
N TRP A 37 6.79 -10.66 2.26
CA TRP A 37 7.99 -10.07 1.64
C TRP A 37 7.88 -8.55 1.61
N VAL A 38 6.71 -8.01 1.26
CA VAL A 38 6.47 -6.57 1.29
C VAL A 38 6.60 -5.99 2.70
N LYS A 39 6.15 -6.72 3.71
CA LYS A 39 6.23 -6.26 5.11
C LYS A 39 7.65 -6.32 5.66
N ALA A 40 8.46 -7.27 5.23
CA ALA A 40 9.80 -7.48 5.77
C ALA A 40 10.89 -6.74 4.98
N LEU A 41 10.78 -6.67 3.66
CA LEU A 41 11.92 -6.36 2.78
C LEU A 41 11.68 -5.18 1.82
N MET A 42 10.43 -4.77 1.58
CA MET A 42 10.12 -3.62 0.72
C MET A 42 10.16 -2.30 1.50
N THR A 43 9.65 -1.22 0.91
CA THR A 43 9.58 0.12 1.52
C THR A 43 8.58 0.25 2.69
N ARG A 44 7.88 -0.83 3.09
CA ARG A 44 6.83 -0.76 4.12
C ARG A 44 7.37 -0.51 5.54
N PRO A 45 8.47 -1.12 6.00
CA PRO A 45 9.12 -0.77 7.27
C PRO A 45 9.56 0.69 7.30
N GLN A 46 10.27 1.14 6.25
CA GLN A 46 10.75 2.53 6.12
C GLN A 46 9.58 3.53 6.20
N ARG A 47 8.49 3.31 5.48
CA ARG A 47 7.29 4.18 5.57
C ARG A 47 6.67 4.24 6.95
N ARG A 48 6.71 3.15 7.72
CA ARG A 48 6.20 3.13 9.10
C ARG A 48 7.08 3.96 10.01
N GLU A 49 8.39 3.89 9.82
CA GLU A 49 9.38 4.68 10.54
C GLU A 49 9.26 6.17 10.22
N GLU A 50 9.15 6.54 8.94
CA GLU A 50 8.87 7.91 8.50
C GLU A 50 7.58 8.45 9.13
N THR A 51 6.50 7.67 9.09
CA THR A 51 5.22 8.08 9.71
C THR A 51 5.37 8.30 11.21
N ARG A 52 6.18 7.46 11.89
CA ARG A 52 6.47 7.62 13.32
C ARG A 52 7.26 8.90 13.59
N LEU A 53 8.30 9.17 12.81
CA LEU A 53 9.13 10.37 12.94
C LEU A 53 8.30 11.64 12.67
N CYS A 54 7.48 11.67 11.61
CA CYS A 54 6.58 12.79 11.34
C CYS A 54 5.62 13.06 12.51
N ARG A 55 5.03 12.02 13.11
CA ARG A 55 4.16 12.19 14.29
C ARG A 55 4.91 12.73 15.50
N LEU A 56 6.17 12.35 15.67
CA LEU A 56 6.99 12.83 16.79
C LEU A 56 7.40 14.31 16.57
N LEU A 57 7.70 14.69 15.32
CA LEU A 57 7.95 16.08 14.92
C LEU A 57 6.70 16.96 15.11
N GLU A 58 5.53 16.50 14.65
CA GLU A 58 4.25 17.21 14.87
C GLU A 58 3.96 17.45 16.35
N ARG A 59 4.33 16.50 17.21
CA ARG A 59 4.18 16.59 18.66
C ARG A 59 5.30 17.39 19.35
N ARG A 60 6.23 17.99 18.59
CA ARG A 60 7.46 18.66 19.09
C ARG A 60 8.26 17.81 20.07
N SER A 61 8.21 16.49 19.92
CA SER A 61 8.85 15.54 20.84
C SER A 61 10.31 15.25 20.45
N ILE A 62 10.79 15.85 19.36
CA ILE A 62 12.14 15.75 18.79
C ILE A 62 12.40 17.02 17.96
N ASP A 63 13.65 17.47 17.91
CA ASP A 63 14.06 18.63 17.10
C ASP A 63 14.14 18.25 15.61
N GLY A 64 13.54 19.10 14.77
CA GLY A 64 13.42 18.86 13.33
C GLY A 64 14.74 18.92 12.57
N ASP A 65 15.71 19.70 13.07
CA ASP A 65 17.00 19.91 12.41
C ASP A 65 17.93 18.69 12.53
N GLU A 66 17.66 17.78 13.48
CA GLU A 66 18.45 16.55 13.68
C GLU A 66 17.82 15.31 13.00
N VAL A 67 16.61 15.42 12.45
CA VAL A 67 15.88 14.26 11.92
C VAL A 67 16.08 14.13 10.41
N ILE A 68 16.97 13.23 10.02
CA ILE A 68 17.10 12.78 8.63
C ILE A 68 16.01 11.74 8.35
N LEU A 69 14.95 12.14 7.64
CA LEU A 69 13.92 11.21 7.19
C LEU A 69 14.52 10.26 6.14
N PRO A 70 14.40 8.92 6.32
CA PRO A 70 14.89 7.96 5.35
C PRO A 70 13.97 7.89 4.12
N LEU A 71 13.97 8.95 3.31
CA LEU A 71 13.18 9.16 2.07
C LEU A 71 13.55 8.19 0.92
N LYS A 72 13.98 6.96 1.23
CA LYS A 72 14.29 5.95 0.22
C LYS A 72 12.99 5.41 -0.37
N ASN A 73 12.53 6.04 -1.44
CA ASN A 73 11.46 5.54 -2.29
C ASN A 73 11.91 4.43 -3.26
N HIS A 74 13.18 4.03 -3.24
CA HIS A 74 13.69 2.98 -4.12
C HIS A 74 13.29 1.60 -3.60
N LYS A 75 12.35 0.96 -4.28
CA LYS A 75 12.03 -0.45 -4.01
C LYS A 75 13.23 -1.33 -4.38
N PRO A 76 13.53 -2.40 -3.64
CA PRO A 76 14.69 -3.26 -3.90
C PRO A 76 14.55 -4.13 -5.18
N HIS A 77 13.56 -3.86 -6.03
CA HIS A 77 13.43 -4.57 -7.30
C HIS A 77 14.43 -3.97 -8.30
N VAL A 78 15.33 -4.80 -8.80
CA VAL A 78 15.96 -4.52 -10.09
C VAL A 78 14.97 -4.98 -11.15
N TYR A 79 14.30 -4.03 -11.80
CA TYR A 79 13.48 -4.36 -12.96
C TYR A 79 14.43 -4.61 -14.13
N TYR A 80 14.61 -5.88 -14.50
CA TYR A 80 15.21 -6.21 -15.80
C TYR A 80 14.18 -5.85 -16.87
N TRP A 81 14.56 -4.96 -17.77
CA TRP A 81 13.87 -4.70 -19.02
C TRP A 81 14.45 -5.60 -20.11
#